data_AF-A0A9E1V4T1-F1
#
_entry.id   AF-A0A9E1V4T1-F1
#
_cell.length_a   1.000
_cell.length_b   1.000
_cell.length_c   1.000
_cell.angle_alpha   90.00
_cell.angle_beta   90.00
_cell.angle_gamma   90.00
#
_symmetry.space_group_name_H-M   'P 1'
#
loop_
_entity.id
_entity.type
_entity.pdbx_description
1 polymer ?
#
loop_
_entity_poly.entity_id
_entity_poly.type
_entity_poly.pdbx_seq_one_letter_code
_entity_poly.pdbx_strand_id
1 'polypeptide(L)'
;SMKGKSNMYPVYNKDDKKLRSIQDEVNNCRTNRMKAKAWKWESDQMLGMAAFIRTQSRDMPINVAVDGDAAPFFEAGKEFYETRRGGLDMACTHCHVDFPGVKIRANVLTNGLGNGFPTYRLKWQKIGSLHRRFRGCNKNIRAQPFKQGSDEYTNLELYLNHRAKGVMNESPSVRN
;
A
#
# COMPACT_ATOMS: atom_id res chain seq x y z
N SER A 1 2.62 -12.90 18.01
CA SER A 1 2.92 -11.47 17.99
C SER A 1 3.30 -11.02 16.57
N MET A 2 2.85 -9.84 16.12
CA MET A 2 3.13 -9.23 14.81
C MET A 2 4.21 -8.14 14.84
N LYS A 3 4.88 -7.94 15.98
CA LYS A 3 5.96 -6.97 16.15
C LYS A 3 7.07 -7.19 15.12
N GLY A 4 7.48 -6.13 14.44
CA GLY A 4 8.44 -6.12 13.33
C GLY A 4 7.93 -6.74 12.03
N LYS A 5 7.08 -7.76 12.11
CA LYS A 5 6.62 -8.54 10.95
C LYS A 5 5.84 -7.69 9.95
N SER A 6 4.97 -6.79 10.41
CA SER A 6 4.14 -5.99 9.52
C SER A 6 4.93 -5.06 8.60
N ASN A 7 6.18 -4.72 8.96
CA ASN A 7 7.05 -3.83 8.18
C ASN A 7 7.79 -4.53 7.04
N MET A 8 7.68 -5.86 6.97
CA MET A 8 8.22 -6.70 5.90
C MET A 8 7.18 -7.00 4.81
N TYR A 9 5.92 -6.58 5.00
CA TYR A 9 4.84 -6.83 4.03
C TYR A 9 4.79 -5.75 2.93
N PRO A 10 4.34 -6.12 1.71
CA PRO A 10 3.87 -7.45 1.29
C PRO A 10 5.01 -8.46 1.12
N VAL A 11 4.69 -9.74 1.29
CA VAL A 11 5.67 -10.85 1.21
C VAL A 11 5.25 -11.86 0.15
N TYR A 12 6.23 -12.46 -0.53
CA TYR A 12 5.97 -13.57 -1.44
C TYR A 12 5.49 -14.81 -0.67
N ASN A 13 4.42 -15.43 -1.16
CA ASN A 13 3.90 -16.69 -0.66
C ASN A 13 4.14 -17.80 -1.69
N LYS A 14 4.84 -18.86 -1.27
CA LYS A 14 5.23 -19.99 -2.13
C LYS A 14 4.04 -20.85 -2.56
N ASP A 15 3.03 -20.99 -1.71
CA ASP A 15 1.87 -21.84 -1.98
C ASP A 15 0.99 -21.23 -3.09
N ASP A 16 0.75 -19.93 -3.00
CA ASP A 16 -0.07 -19.19 -3.97
C ASP A 16 0.73 -18.69 -5.19
N LYS A 17 2.07 -18.72 -5.10
CA LYS A 17 3.01 -18.10 -6.05
C LYS A 17 2.70 -16.63 -6.31
N LYS A 18 2.30 -15.89 -5.29
CA LYS A 18 1.89 -14.48 -5.35
C LYS A 18 2.37 -13.71 -4.13
N LEU A 19 2.41 -12.38 -4.23
CA LEU A 19 2.56 -11.52 -3.06
C LEU A 19 1.26 -11.53 -2.22
N ARG A 20 1.41 -11.56 -0.90
CA ARG A 20 0.33 -11.32 0.05
C ARG A 20 0.57 -10.03 0.80
N SER A 21 -0.43 -9.14 0.79
CA SER A 21 -0.49 -7.99 1.68
C SER A 21 -0.92 -8.40 3.10
N ILE A 22 -0.93 -7.45 4.04
CA ILE A 22 -1.45 -7.69 5.40
C ILE A 22 -2.93 -8.11 5.35
N GLN A 23 -3.72 -7.48 4.47
CA GLN A 23 -5.15 -7.74 4.33
C GLN A 23 -5.40 -9.15 3.78
N ASP A 24 -4.56 -9.62 2.87
CA ASP A 24 -4.64 -10.98 2.34
C ASP A 24 -4.28 -12.01 3.41
N GLU A 25 -3.25 -11.75 4.22
CA GLU A 25 -2.87 -12.63 5.33
C GLU A 25 -3.97 -12.70 6.41
N VAL A 26 -4.60 -11.57 6.73
CA VAL A 26 -5.77 -11.55 7.62
C VAL A 26 -6.89 -12.42 7.05
N ASN A 27 -7.24 -12.25 5.78
CA ASN A 27 -8.30 -13.05 5.17
C ASN A 27 -7.93 -14.53 5.04
N ASN A 28 -6.68 -14.87 4.74
CA ASN A 28 -6.17 -16.24 4.74
C ASN A 28 -6.38 -16.90 6.11
N CYS A 29 -6.03 -16.22 7.20
CA CYS A 29 -6.30 -16.71 8.55
C CYS A 29 -7.80 -16.90 8.80
N ARG A 30 -8.62 -15.93 8.40
CA ARG A 30 -10.07 -15.99 8.60
C ARG A 30 -10.71 -17.19 7.89
N THR A 31 -10.42 -17.39 6.61
CA THR A 31 -11.06 -18.44 5.83
C THR A 31 -10.49 -19.82 6.16
N ASN A 32 -9.16 -19.93 6.24
CA ASN A 32 -8.51 -21.24 6.31
C ASN A 32 -8.40 -21.77 7.74
N ARG A 33 -8.19 -20.89 8.73
CA ARG A 33 -8.02 -21.28 10.14
C ARG A 33 -9.28 -21.07 10.97
N MET A 34 -9.96 -19.94 10.80
CA MET A 34 -11.12 -19.58 11.62
C MET A 34 -12.46 -20.03 11.01
N LYS A 35 -12.45 -20.52 9.76
CA LYS A 35 -13.66 -20.89 9.00
C LYS A 35 -14.71 -19.76 8.93
N ALA A 36 -14.24 -18.52 8.89
CA ALA A 36 -15.06 -17.32 8.84
C ALA A 36 -15.03 -16.68 7.44
N LYS A 37 -16.11 -15.95 7.08
CA LYS A 37 -16.17 -15.22 5.81
C LYS A 37 -15.04 -14.19 5.71
N ALA A 38 -14.41 -14.13 4.53
CA ALA A 38 -13.44 -13.08 4.22
C ALA A 38 -14.07 -11.69 4.40
N TRP A 39 -13.31 -10.78 5.00
CA TRP A 39 -13.71 -9.38 5.09
C TRP A 39 -13.43 -8.67 3.77
N LYS A 40 -14.29 -7.70 3.42
CA LYS A 40 -14.00 -6.80 2.31
C LYS A 40 -12.75 -5.98 2.64
N TRP A 41 -11.87 -5.80 1.67
CA TRP A 41 -10.58 -5.09 1.85
C TRP A 41 -10.70 -3.70 2.49
N GLU A 42 -11.75 -2.94 2.15
CA GLU A 42 -12.03 -1.60 2.69
C GLU A 42 -13.13 -1.59 3.77
N SER A 43 -13.47 -2.75 4.36
CA SER A 43 -14.39 -2.79 5.50
C SER A 43 -13.72 -2.27 6.77
N ASP A 44 -14.53 -1.74 7.70
CA ASP A 44 -14.02 -1.21 8.97
C ASP A 44 -13.32 -2.30 9.79
N GLN A 45 -13.81 -3.56 9.75
CA GLN A 45 -13.14 -4.68 10.41
C GLN A 45 -11.73 -4.93 9.83
N MET A 46 -11.59 -4.94 8.50
CA MET A 46 -10.29 -5.14 7.86
C MET A 46 -9.34 -3.98 8.13
N LEU A 47 -9.80 -2.74 7.97
CA LEU A 47 -8.97 -1.56 8.16
C LEU A 47 -8.55 -1.38 9.63
N GLY A 48 -9.46 -1.65 10.57
CA GLY A 48 -9.16 -1.66 12.00
C GLY A 48 -8.12 -2.73 12.37
N MET A 49 -8.28 -3.95 11.85
CA MET A 49 -7.30 -5.02 12.08
C MET A 49 -5.94 -4.71 11.44
N ALA A 50 -5.92 -4.22 10.20
CA ALA A 50 -4.67 -3.86 9.52
C ALA A 50 -3.94 -2.72 10.24
N ALA A 51 -4.67 -1.71 10.73
CA ALA A 51 -4.10 -0.65 11.55
C ALA A 51 -3.52 -1.22 12.86
N PHE A 52 -4.27 -2.07 13.57
CA PHE A 52 -3.79 -2.71 14.80
C PHE A 52 -2.54 -3.57 14.57
N ILE A 53 -2.48 -4.33 13.47
CA ILE A 53 -1.29 -5.13 13.14
C ILE A 53 -0.09 -4.22 12.87
N ARG A 54 -0.28 -3.13 12.12
CA ARG A 54 0.79 -2.19 11.79
C ARG A 54 1.27 -1.38 12.99
N THR A 55 0.43 -1.09 13.98
CA THR A 55 0.87 -0.41 15.23
C THR A 55 1.84 -1.26 16.04
N GLN A 56 1.78 -2.59 15.93
CA GLN A 56 2.72 -3.48 16.62
C GLN A 56 4.17 -3.30 16.16
N SER A 57 4.39 -2.69 15.00
CA SER A 57 5.70 -2.41 14.42
C SER A 57 5.92 -0.91 14.18
N ARG A 58 5.20 -0.05 14.90
CA ARG A 58 5.42 1.40 14.87
C ARG A 58 6.84 1.71 15.36
N ASP A 59 7.43 2.77 14.81
CA ASP A 59 8.80 3.22 15.15
C ASP A 59 9.91 2.21 14.84
N MET A 60 9.57 1.19 14.05
CA MET A 60 10.52 0.27 13.43
C MET A 60 10.64 0.60 11.93
N PRO A 61 11.81 0.39 11.31
CA PRO A 61 12.00 0.70 9.90
C PRO A 61 11.16 -0.23 9.01
N ILE A 62 10.70 0.30 7.87
CA ILE A 62 10.19 -0.53 6.76
C ILE A 62 11.35 -1.31 6.15
N ASN A 63 11.16 -2.62 5.92
CA ASN A 63 12.19 -3.51 5.40
C ASN A 63 11.58 -4.67 4.59
N VAL A 64 11.04 -4.36 3.43
CA VAL A 64 10.50 -5.37 2.49
C VAL A 64 11.62 -6.03 1.68
N ALA A 65 11.49 -7.33 1.41
CA ALA A 65 12.35 -8.07 0.50
C ALA A 65 11.90 -7.88 -0.95
N VAL A 66 12.83 -7.66 -1.87
CA VAL A 66 12.55 -7.37 -3.29
C VAL A 66 13.37 -8.23 -4.25
N ASP A 67 14.22 -9.10 -3.71
CA ASP A 67 15.07 -10.03 -4.41
C ASP A 67 14.48 -11.46 -4.41
N GLY A 68 15.18 -12.39 -5.04
CA GLY A 68 14.75 -13.77 -5.17
C GLY A 68 13.36 -13.88 -5.81
N ASP A 69 12.47 -14.64 -5.17
CA ASP A 69 11.11 -14.88 -5.66
C ASP A 69 10.26 -13.60 -5.74
N ALA A 70 10.63 -12.52 -5.02
CA ALA A 70 9.90 -11.26 -5.05
C ALA A 70 10.28 -10.35 -6.24
N ALA A 71 11.42 -10.62 -6.92
CA ALA A 71 11.97 -9.73 -7.94
C ALA A 71 11.01 -9.45 -9.12
N PRO A 72 10.30 -10.45 -9.71
CA PRO A 72 9.35 -10.17 -10.79
C PRO A 72 8.20 -9.26 -10.37
N PHE A 73 7.74 -9.39 -9.11
CA PHE A 73 6.65 -8.56 -8.59
C PHE A 73 7.12 -7.14 -8.28
N PHE A 74 8.37 -7.01 -7.82
CA PHE A 74 9.00 -5.71 -7.61
C PHE A 74 9.15 -4.95 -8.93
N GLU A 75 9.66 -5.59 -9.98
CA GLU A 75 9.80 -4.96 -11.30
C GLU A 75 8.44 -4.58 -11.90
N ALA A 76 7.41 -5.42 -11.77
CA ALA A 76 6.06 -5.07 -12.20
C ALA A 76 5.49 -3.86 -11.42
N GLY A 77 5.79 -3.77 -10.11
CA GLY A 77 5.41 -2.62 -9.28
C GLY A 77 6.14 -1.33 -9.68
N LYS A 78 7.43 -1.44 -10.03
CA LYS A 78 8.25 -0.36 -10.55
C LYS A 78 7.73 0.15 -11.89
N GLU A 79 7.51 -0.76 -12.84
CA GLU A 79 6.93 -0.45 -14.14
C GLU A 79 5.59 0.26 -13.98
N PHE A 80 4.73 -0.20 -13.07
CA PHE A 80 3.51 0.51 -12.75
C PHE A 80 3.78 1.93 -12.24
N TYR A 81 4.73 2.11 -11.33
CA TYR A 81 5.00 3.44 -10.77
C TYR A 81 5.49 4.44 -11.83
N GLU A 82 6.26 3.97 -12.81
CA GLU A 82 6.92 4.78 -13.85
C GLU A 82 6.06 4.96 -15.12
N THR A 83 5.08 4.08 -15.36
CA THR A 83 4.27 4.11 -16.58
C THR A 83 3.20 5.20 -16.54
N ARG A 84 3.15 6.00 -17.62
CA ARG A 84 2.10 6.99 -17.87
C ARG A 84 0.78 6.33 -18.20
N ARG A 85 -0.32 6.86 -17.66
CA ARG A 85 -1.66 6.30 -17.89
C ARG A 85 -2.76 7.34 -17.74
N GLY A 86 -3.94 6.96 -18.21
CA GLY A 86 -5.15 7.76 -18.13
C GLY A 86 -5.17 8.92 -19.11
N GLY A 87 -6.30 9.63 -19.18
CA GLY A 87 -6.48 10.73 -20.11
C GLY A 87 -5.62 11.97 -19.84
N LEU A 88 -4.87 12.01 -18.73
CA LEU A 88 -3.89 13.07 -18.45
C LEU A 88 -2.44 12.67 -18.77
N ASP A 89 -2.19 11.44 -19.26
CA ASP A 89 -0.85 10.93 -19.59
C ASP A 89 0.18 11.07 -18.45
N MET A 90 -0.20 10.64 -17.23
CA MET A 90 0.64 10.82 -16.03
C MET A 90 1.05 9.51 -15.35
N ALA A 91 2.24 9.52 -14.76
CA ALA A 91 2.79 8.46 -13.91
C ALA A 91 2.90 8.92 -12.46
N CYS A 92 3.23 8.01 -11.52
CA CYS A 92 3.44 8.37 -10.12
C CYS A 92 4.66 9.30 -9.95
N THR A 93 5.69 9.08 -10.77
CA THR A 93 6.94 9.86 -10.82
C THR A 93 6.70 11.34 -11.08
N HIS A 94 5.80 11.67 -12.02
CA HIS A 94 5.50 13.06 -12.38
C HIS A 94 4.97 13.93 -11.24
N CYS A 95 4.50 13.35 -10.13
CA CYS A 95 4.06 14.12 -8.96
C CYS A 95 4.95 13.86 -7.73
N HIS A 96 5.38 12.61 -7.53
CA HIS A 96 6.02 12.16 -6.29
C HIS A 96 7.54 11.98 -6.40
N VAL A 97 8.12 12.22 -7.58
CA VAL A 97 9.56 12.24 -7.83
C VAL A 97 9.98 13.60 -8.38
N ASP A 98 9.28 14.10 -9.40
CA ASP A 98 9.71 15.31 -10.12
C ASP A 98 9.38 16.60 -9.35
N PHE A 99 8.31 16.62 -8.54
CA PHE A 99 7.83 17.82 -7.85
C PHE A 99 7.49 17.66 -6.35
N PRO A 100 8.24 16.90 -5.53
CA PRO A 100 8.04 16.89 -4.09
C PRO A 100 8.28 18.31 -3.52
N GLY A 101 7.45 18.72 -2.55
CA GLY A 101 7.48 20.07 -1.97
C GLY A 101 6.70 21.13 -2.75
N VAL A 102 6.34 20.87 -4.00
CA VAL A 102 5.55 21.80 -4.83
C VAL A 102 4.06 21.68 -4.49
N LYS A 103 3.32 22.79 -4.61
CA LYS A 103 1.88 22.82 -4.41
C LYS A 103 1.12 22.46 -5.70
N ILE A 104 0.28 21.45 -5.62
CA ILE A 104 -0.82 21.24 -6.58
C ILE A 104 -2.12 21.76 -5.97
N ARG A 105 -2.50 22.98 -6.36
CA ARG A 105 -3.54 23.77 -5.69
C ARG A 105 -3.23 23.89 -4.18
N ALA A 106 -4.13 23.46 -3.30
CA ALA A 106 -3.95 23.57 -1.85
C ALA A 106 -3.09 22.43 -1.22
N ASN A 107 -2.65 21.45 -2.00
CA ASN A 107 -1.91 20.29 -1.47
C ASN A 107 -0.42 20.42 -1.77
N VAL A 108 0.43 20.31 -0.76
CA VAL A 108 1.88 20.12 -0.93
C VAL A 108 2.12 18.67 -1.33
N LEU A 109 2.78 18.46 -2.46
CA LEU A 109 3.18 17.14 -2.93
C LEU A 109 4.27 16.58 -2.01
N THR A 110 4.13 15.32 -1.62
CA THR A 110 5.14 14.59 -0.86
C THR A 110 5.83 13.58 -1.78
N ASN A 111 6.86 12.90 -1.26
CA ASN A 111 7.48 11.74 -1.92
C ASN A 111 6.52 10.52 -2.08
N GLY A 112 5.26 10.65 -1.65
CA GLY A 112 4.21 9.66 -1.90
C GLY A 112 4.38 8.34 -1.15
N LEU A 113 5.16 8.31 -0.06
CA LEU A 113 5.50 7.07 0.66
C LEU A 113 4.29 6.38 1.31
N GLY A 114 4.38 5.06 1.45
CA GLY A 114 3.35 4.19 2.05
C GLY A 114 3.52 3.88 3.55
N ASN A 115 4.62 4.29 4.19
CA ASN A 115 5.01 3.89 5.56
C ASN A 115 4.00 4.28 6.66
N GLY A 116 3.09 5.22 6.39
CA GLY A 116 2.04 5.64 7.32
C GLY A 116 0.70 4.95 7.12
N PHE A 117 0.57 4.00 6.19
CA PHE A 117 -0.70 3.33 5.87
C PHE A 117 -0.94 2.03 6.66
N PRO A 118 -2.22 1.69 6.99
CA PRO A 118 -3.45 2.46 6.77
C PRO A 118 -3.41 3.83 7.46
N THR A 119 -4.05 4.84 6.86
CA THR A 119 -3.97 6.24 7.32
C THR A 119 -5.35 6.81 7.56
N TYR A 120 -5.51 7.61 8.62
CA TYR A 120 -6.70 8.43 8.83
C TYR A 120 -6.56 9.71 8.01
N ARG A 121 -7.52 9.97 7.12
CA ARG A 121 -7.54 11.21 6.34
C ARG A 121 -8.65 12.13 6.81
N LEU A 122 -8.31 13.39 7.09
CA LEU A 122 -9.28 14.44 7.42
C LEU A 122 -10.34 14.56 6.32
N LYS A 123 -9.96 14.52 5.04
CA LYS A 123 -10.94 14.50 3.94
C LYS A 123 -11.89 13.28 3.96
N TRP A 124 -11.43 12.12 4.43
CA TRP A 124 -12.24 10.91 4.44
C TRP A 124 -13.07 10.73 5.70
N GLN A 125 -12.69 11.40 6.81
CA GLN A 125 -13.25 11.20 8.14
C GLN A 125 -13.23 9.73 8.60
N LYS A 126 -12.30 8.94 8.04
CA LYS A 126 -12.06 7.54 8.38
C LYS A 126 -10.69 7.07 7.90
N ILE A 127 -10.28 5.89 8.38
CA ILE A 127 -9.09 5.18 7.91
C ILE A 127 -9.31 4.72 6.45
N GLY A 128 -8.23 4.65 5.68
CA GLY A 128 -8.22 3.98 4.38
C GLY A 128 -6.90 3.26 4.12
N SER A 129 -6.96 2.23 3.29
CA SER A 129 -5.78 1.48 2.88
C SER A 129 -4.93 2.25 1.86
N LEU A 130 -3.72 1.73 1.61
CA LEU A 130 -2.88 2.21 0.53
C LEU A 130 -3.52 1.96 -0.85
N HIS A 131 -4.21 0.83 -1.05
CA HIS A 131 -4.89 0.53 -2.31
C HIS A 131 -6.07 1.48 -2.57
N ARG A 132 -6.75 1.96 -1.53
CA ARG A 132 -7.73 3.05 -1.67
C ARG A 132 -7.08 4.34 -2.16
N ARG A 133 -5.85 4.64 -1.70
CA ARG A 133 -5.09 5.78 -2.19
C ARG A 133 -4.70 5.59 -3.65
N PHE A 134 -4.20 4.42 -4.05
CA PHE A 134 -3.86 4.10 -5.45
C PHE A 134 -5.05 4.28 -6.39
N ARG A 135 -6.24 3.77 -6.02
CA ARG A 135 -7.47 4.01 -6.79
C ARG A 135 -7.79 5.49 -6.97
N GLY A 136 -7.61 6.27 -5.90
CA GLY A 136 -7.79 7.72 -5.96
C GLY A 136 -6.82 8.41 -6.91
N CYS A 137 -5.53 8.04 -6.85
CA CYS A 137 -4.51 8.56 -7.76
C CYS A 137 -4.84 8.26 -9.22
N ASN A 138 -5.18 7.00 -9.55
CA ASN A 138 -5.56 6.61 -10.91
C ASN A 138 -6.81 7.36 -11.41
N LYS A 139 -7.84 7.50 -10.57
CA LYS A 139 -9.03 8.27 -10.94
C LYS A 139 -8.72 9.74 -11.24
N ASN A 140 -7.84 10.37 -10.46
CA ASN A 140 -7.52 11.78 -10.62
C ASN A 140 -6.79 12.08 -11.94
N ILE A 141 -6.06 11.11 -12.49
CA ILE A 141 -5.41 11.21 -13.81
C ILE A 141 -6.27 10.65 -14.95
N ARG A 142 -7.56 10.39 -14.68
CA ARG A 142 -8.52 9.82 -15.64
C ARG A 142 -8.08 8.44 -16.17
N ALA A 143 -7.44 7.63 -15.33
CA ALA A 143 -7.16 6.23 -15.61
C ALA A 143 -8.21 5.32 -14.97
N GLN A 144 -8.45 4.14 -15.57
CA GLN A 144 -9.29 3.12 -14.96
C GLN A 144 -8.55 2.49 -13.76
N PRO A 145 -9.09 2.56 -12.53
CA PRO A 145 -8.41 2.03 -11.37
C PRO A 145 -8.57 0.50 -11.26
N PHE A 146 -7.52 -0.17 -10.80
CA PHE A 146 -7.57 -1.58 -10.42
C PHE A 146 -8.36 -1.80 -9.13
N LYS A 147 -8.67 -3.08 -8.84
CA LYS A 147 -9.40 -3.48 -7.64
C LYS A 147 -8.45 -3.50 -6.43
N GLN A 148 -8.93 -3.15 -5.24
CA GLN A 148 -8.13 -3.37 -4.02
C GLN A 148 -7.86 -4.87 -3.83
N GLY A 149 -6.66 -5.21 -3.38
CA GLY A 149 -6.15 -6.59 -3.36
C GLY A 149 -5.90 -7.23 -4.73
N SER A 150 -5.84 -6.47 -5.82
CA SER A 150 -5.38 -7.02 -7.10
C SER A 150 -3.84 -7.13 -7.14
N ASP A 151 -3.34 -8.03 -7.98
CA ASP A 151 -1.91 -8.28 -8.14
C ASP A 151 -1.17 -6.98 -8.53
N GLU A 152 -1.75 -6.12 -9.38
CA GLU A 152 -1.14 -4.85 -9.80
C GLU A 152 -0.90 -3.89 -8.63
N TYR A 153 -1.87 -3.78 -7.72
CA TYR A 153 -1.71 -2.91 -6.55
C TYR A 153 -0.87 -3.54 -5.46
N THR A 154 -0.87 -4.86 -5.30
CA THR A 154 0.02 -5.51 -4.34
C THR A 154 1.49 -5.40 -4.80
N ASN A 155 1.75 -5.52 -6.10
CA ASN A 155 3.07 -5.25 -6.69
C ASN A 155 3.49 -3.80 -6.50
N LEU A 156 2.57 -2.85 -6.73
CA LEU A 156 2.81 -1.43 -6.48
C LEU A 156 3.04 -1.13 -4.99
N GLU A 157 2.33 -1.81 -4.08
CA GLU A 157 2.58 -1.72 -2.63
C GLU A 157 4.00 -2.18 -2.28
N LEU A 158 4.47 -3.30 -2.86
CA LEU A 158 5.85 -3.77 -2.65
C LEU A 158 6.87 -2.70 -3.06
N TYR A 159 6.74 -2.19 -4.28
CA TYR A 159 7.64 -1.17 -4.80
C TYR A 159 7.62 0.11 -3.94
N LEU A 160 6.43 0.55 -3.51
CA LEU A 160 6.33 1.76 -2.69
C LEU A 160 6.87 1.57 -1.26
N ASN A 161 6.71 0.38 -0.67
CA ASN A 161 7.32 0.06 0.61
C ASN A 161 8.84 -0.07 0.49
N HIS A 162 9.37 -0.54 -0.64
CA HIS A 162 10.81 -0.51 -0.91
C HIS A 162 11.34 0.92 -1.02
N ARG A 163 10.63 1.83 -1.69
CA ARG A 163 10.97 3.27 -1.68
C ARG A 163 10.97 3.90 -0.29
N ALA A 164 10.23 3.30 0.66
CA ALA A 164 10.20 3.71 2.06
C ALA A 164 11.17 2.91 2.96
N LYS A 165 12.06 2.08 2.39
CA LYS A 165 13.00 1.25 3.17
C LYS A 165 13.84 2.12 4.10
N GLY A 166 13.91 1.72 5.36
CA GLY A 166 14.61 2.47 6.42
C GLY A 166 13.80 3.60 7.05
N VAL A 167 12.71 4.08 6.43
CA VAL A 167 11.80 5.04 7.04
C VAL A 167 10.98 4.35 8.13
N MET A 168 10.73 5.03 9.24
CA MET A 168 9.97 4.48 10.36
C MET A 168 8.49 4.29 9.97
N ASN A 169 7.91 3.18 10.40
CA ASN A 169 6.48 2.96 10.29
C ASN A 169 5.71 3.91 11.23
N GLU A 170 4.77 4.66 10.66
CA GLU A 170 3.95 5.64 11.37
C GLU A 170 2.47 5.22 11.47
N SER A 171 2.13 4.00 11.04
CA SER A 171 0.74 3.58 10.92
C SER A 171 0.05 3.36 12.29
N PRO A 172 -1.23 3.77 12.44
CA PRO A 172 -1.97 4.61 11.51
C PRO A 172 -1.54 6.07 11.61
N SER A 173 -1.17 6.65 10.48
CA SER A 173 -0.81 8.07 10.40
C SER A 173 -2.06 8.95 10.25
N VAL A 174 -1.90 10.26 10.49
CA VAL A 174 -2.93 11.28 10.19
C VAL A 174 -2.45 12.13 9.01
N ARG A 175 -3.31 12.32 8.00
CA ARG A 175 -3.03 13.13 6.80
C ARG A 175 -4.27 13.95 6.39
N ASN A 176 -4.09 14.94 5.53
CA ASN A 176 -5.16 15.77 4.96
C ASN A 176 -6.10 14.98 4.03
#